data_AF-A0A1Y0RLW1-F1
#
_entry.id   AF-A0A1Y0RLW1-F1
#
_cell.length_a   1.000
_cell.length_b   1.000
_cell.length_c   1.000
_cell.angle_alpha   90.00
_cell.angle_beta   90.00
_cell.angle_gamma   90.00
#
_symmetry.space_group_name_H-M   'P 1'
#
loop_
_entity.id
_entity.type
_entity.pdbx_description
1 polymer ?
#
loop_
_entity_poly.entity_id
_entity_poly.type
_entity_poly.pdbx_seq_one_letter_code
_entity_poly.pdbx_strand_id
1 'polypeptide(L)'
;MPSSNLLAVFNPSNYWRGGHVTVPWQPIYQHFQIPPEELILKYVSDSSDTPLLAQIDRVDPEDPSRDTLVFSLAEAIPSGAEDYSIPSAFVKVDRGNLIPQELGEPSLEVVYGLDGQERGVRLVNSRLIVWFNLVPAPENDERNWFAGSATSVQLDHQEILDQFQAAMGHWINQDPEKQCIQVDQLQLRQLSSSISSYYQVSLYDHSSRLVSYSCGPVRASITIASEPFDYSDLDPNTGNKRHLVCKLYRVLSLYADADYLIEELFVKGKPKPNQGGTYASTEAVNVDFAARYYAYMDMSQQPYIYQNSNQPNWFAMGSSWDPYGGYGFAADVHVNSFTYPHEMNHKRFSWQLSPGKSVKCLHLFTRSPYKDFDSQTGKHWYEFIYKPLKAEVYQKAQRQFSESYNKPADIWIEYQKQLSKSHNKLVSTWIDSLPTGMIQIDFSEIFQKNLNFQRELVNTIFKAQEVASKLGTESQNQFWDNYFQLMQRLVK
;
A
#
# COMPACT_ATOMS: atom_id res chain seq x y z
N MET A 1 -29.19 -10.02 -18.42
CA MET A 1 -29.02 -10.96 -17.30
C MET A 1 -28.79 -10.12 -16.05
N PRO A 2 -29.38 -10.45 -14.88
CA PRO A 2 -29.07 -9.69 -13.67
C PRO A 2 -27.61 -9.92 -13.31
N SER A 3 -26.84 -8.84 -13.16
CA SER A 3 -25.54 -8.90 -12.51
C SER A 3 -25.74 -9.50 -11.12
N SER A 4 -24.93 -10.50 -10.78
CA SER A 4 -24.88 -10.98 -9.40
C SER A 4 -24.37 -9.84 -8.53
N ASN A 5 -25.17 -9.35 -7.58
CA ASN A 5 -24.79 -8.29 -6.64
C ASN A 5 -23.75 -8.81 -5.62
N LEU A 6 -22.55 -9.11 -6.10
CA LEU A 6 -21.52 -9.79 -5.33
C LEU A 6 -20.18 -9.05 -5.45
N LEU A 7 -19.49 -8.96 -4.33
CA LEU A 7 -18.06 -8.72 -4.27
C LEU A 7 -17.35 -10.05 -4.10
N ALA A 8 -16.36 -10.32 -4.94
CA ALA A 8 -15.40 -11.39 -4.73
C ALA A 8 -14.34 -10.90 -3.74
N VAL A 9 -14.07 -11.66 -2.69
CA VAL A 9 -13.08 -11.33 -1.66
C VAL A 9 -11.91 -12.30 -1.76
N PHE A 10 -10.70 -11.78 -1.62
CA PHE A 10 -9.46 -12.52 -1.85
C PHE A 10 -8.58 -12.51 -0.61
N ASN A 11 -8.17 -13.71 -0.20
CA ASN A 11 -7.15 -13.92 0.80
C ASN A 11 -5.89 -14.49 0.14
N PRO A 12 -4.90 -13.67 -0.21
CA PRO A 12 -3.66 -14.12 -0.85
C PRO A 12 -2.72 -14.92 0.06
N SER A 13 -3.06 -15.09 1.35
CA SER A 13 -2.23 -15.83 2.30
C SER A 13 -2.52 -17.32 2.26
N ASN A 14 -1.56 -18.14 2.70
CA ASN A 14 -1.67 -19.60 2.78
C ASN A 14 -2.38 -20.11 4.05
N TYR A 15 -3.04 -19.22 4.80
CA TYR A 15 -3.80 -19.53 6.01
C TYR A 15 -5.12 -18.77 6.01
N TRP A 16 -6.06 -19.26 6.82
CA TRP A 16 -7.35 -18.61 7.01
C TRP A 16 -7.18 -17.33 7.83
N ARG A 17 -7.80 -16.24 7.39
CA ARG A 17 -7.80 -14.98 8.16
C ARG A 17 -9.04 -14.14 7.88
N GLY A 18 -9.47 -13.41 8.90
CA GLY A 18 -10.45 -12.33 8.80
C GLY A 18 -9.76 -10.97 8.74
N GLY A 19 -10.47 -9.92 9.14
CA GLY A 19 -9.94 -8.56 9.22
C GLY A 19 -10.59 -7.60 8.24
N HIS A 20 -9.90 -6.49 7.97
CA HIS A 20 -10.48 -5.37 7.22
C HIS A 20 -10.16 -5.45 5.72
N VAL A 21 -11.15 -5.10 4.90
CA VAL A 21 -11.03 -4.98 3.46
C VAL A 21 -11.26 -3.53 3.08
N THR A 22 -10.34 -2.94 2.31
CA THR A 22 -10.46 -1.58 1.77
C THR A 22 -10.46 -1.64 0.25
N VAL A 23 -11.45 -1.02 -0.38
CA VAL A 23 -11.60 -1.01 -1.84
C VAL A 23 -12.06 0.37 -2.34
N PRO A 24 -11.66 0.79 -3.55
CA PRO A 24 -12.19 2.01 -4.15
C PRO A 24 -13.72 1.96 -4.25
N TRP A 25 -14.39 3.01 -3.79
CA TRP A 25 -15.85 3.07 -3.78
C TRP A 25 -16.43 3.33 -5.17
N GLN A 26 -15.80 4.17 -5.97
CA GLN A 26 -16.33 4.63 -7.26
C GLN A 26 -16.72 3.47 -8.22
N PRO A 27 -15.90 2.43 -8.44
CA PRO A 27 -16.29 1.30 -9.29
C PRO A 27 -17.48 0.50 -8.75
N ILE A 28 -17.62 0.41 -7.43
CA ILE A 28 -18.72 -0.29 -6.74
C ILE A 28 -20.01 0.49 -6.92
N TYR A 29 -19.98 1.80 -6.66
CA TYR A 29 -21.11 2.69 -6.88
C TYR A 29 -21.58 2.67 -8.34
N GLN A 30 -20.65 2.76 -9.29
CA GLN A 30 -20.96 2.71 -10.72
C GLN A 30 -21.65 1.40 -11.13
N HIS A 31 -21.29 0.28 -10.51
CA HIS A 31 -21.85 -1.02 -10.85
C HIS A 31 -23.21 -1.28 -10.20
N PHE A 32 -23.36 -1.00 -8.90
CA PHE A 32 -24.58 -1.33 -8.14
C PHE A 32 -25.58 -0.18 -8.04
N GLN A 33 -25.13 1.07 -8.23
CA GLN A 33 -25.95 2.29 -8.12
C GLN A 33 -26.65 2.43 -6.76
N ILE A 34 -26.04 1.89 -5.70
CA ILE A 34 -26.53 1.96 -4.31
C ILE A 34 -25.83 3.14 -3.63
N PRO A 35 -26.57 4.14 -3.13
CA PRO A 35 -25.97 5.27 -2.44
C PRO A 35 -25.33 4.82 -1.11
N PRO A 36 -24.31 5.55 -0.60
CA PRO A 36 -23.60 5.19 0.63
C PRO A 36 -24.51 4.89 1.83
N GLU A 37 -25.59 5.64 1.97
CA GLU A 37 -26.52 5.60 3.10
C GLU A 37 -27.45 4.38 3.06
N GLU A 38 -27.53 3.68 1.92
CA GLU A 38 -28.35 2.48 1.75
C GLU A 38 -27.50 1.19 1.63
N LEU A 39 -26.17 1.31 1.66
CA LEU A 39 -25.29 0.17 1.42
C LEU A 39 -25.33 -0.84 2.57
N ILE A 40 -25.68 -2.08 2.25
CA ILE A 40 -25.55 -3.22 3.15
C ILE A 40 -24.67 -4.29 2.50
N LEU A 41 -23.75 -4.85 3.29
CA LEU A 41 -22.94 -6.00 2.91
C LEU A 41 -23.32 -7.21 3.76
N LYS A 42 -23.44 -8.39 3.13
CA LYS A 42 -23.77 -9.66 3.82
C LYS A 42 -22.88 -10.79 3.36
N TYR A 43 -22.48 -11.68 4.25
CA TYR A 43 -21.73 -12.86 3.85
C TYR A 43 -22.64 -13.86 3.13
N VAL A 44 -22.21 -14.42 1.99
CA VAL A 44 -23.09 -15.27 1.17
C VAL A 44 -23.38 -16.63 1.82
N SER A 45 -22.44 -17.17 2.59
CA SER A 45 -22.62 -18.47 3.24
C SER A 45 -23.20 -18.38 4.64
N ASP A 46 -23.41 -17.18 5.18
CA ASP A 46 -24.01 -17.02 6.50
C ASP A 46 -25.53 -17.04 6.41
N SER A 47 -26.15 -17.96 7.14
CA SER A 47 -27.60 -18.08 7.27
C SER A 47 -28.22 -17.03 8.19
N SER A 48 -27.41 -16.33 9.00
CA SER A 48 -27.88 -15.41 10.03
C SER A 48 -28.48 -14.11 9.51
N ASP A 49 -28.33 -13.82 8.20
CA ASP A 49 -28.68 -12.56 7.53
C ASP A 49 -28.07 -11.29 8.20
N THR A 50 -27.10 -11.49 9.10
CA THR A 50 -26.43 -10.41 9.82
C THR A 50 -25.57 -9.61 8.86
N PRO A 51 -25.75 -8.29 8.77
CA PRO A 51 -24.92 -7.47 7.91
C PRO A 51 -23.50 -7.29 8.49
N LEU A 52 -22.53 -7.22 7.58
CA LEU A 52 -21.14 -6.93 7.92
C LEU A 52 -21.01 -5.45 8.30
N LEU A 53 -20.13 -5.17 9.26
CA LEU A 53 -19.74 -3.78 9.57
C LEU A 53 -19.04 -3.20 8.34
N ALA A 54 -19.60 -2.12 7.82
CA ALA A 54 -19.12 -1.45 6.62
C ALA A 54 -19.33 0.06 6.73
N GLN A 55 -18.46 0.83 6.08
CA GLN A 55 -18.57 2.27 5.95
C GLN A 55 -17.90 2.74 4.67
N ILE A 56 -18.26 3.95 4.21
CA ILE A 56 -17.60 4.61 3.10
C ILE A 56 -16.87 5.84 3.64
N ASP A 57 -15.56 5.89 3.44
CA ASP A 57 -14.75 7.01 3.86
C ASP A 57 -14.54 8.00 2.73
N ARG A 58 -14.85 9.25 3.03
CA ARG A 58 -14.57 10.38 2.14
C ARG A 58 -13.16 10.90 2.37
N VAL A 59 -12.26 10.54 1.48
CA VAL A 59 -10.81 10.79 1.65
C VAL A 59 -10.42 12.20 1.20
N ASP A 60 -10.96 12.66 0.08
CA ASP A 60 -10.72 14.01 -0.43
C ASP A 60 -12.03 14.57 -0.99
N PRO A 61 -12.62 15.61 -0.36
CA PRO A 61 -13.90 16.17 -0.80
C PRO A 61 -13.90 16.65 -2.26
N GLU A 62 -12.72 17.02 -2.77
CA GLU A 62 -12.52 17.53 -4.14
C GLU A 62 -12.24 16.41 -5.16
N ASP A 63 -12.04 15.17 -4.69
CA ASP A 63 -11.66 14.03 -5.52
C ASP A 63 -12.37 12.74 -5.06
N PRO A 64 -13.67 12.58 -5.42
CA PRO A 64 -14.47 11.41 -5.02
C PRO A 64 -13.94 10.07 -5.54
N SER A 65 -13.00 10.07 -6.49
CA SER A 65 -12.35 8.84 -6.97
C SER A 65 -11.52 8.15 -5.88
N ARG A 66 -11.16 8.91 -4.83
CA ARG A 66 -10.42 8.41 -3.66
C ARG A 66 -11.33 7.91 -2.54
N ASP A 67 -12.64 8.03 -2.65
CA ASP A 67 -13.53 7.49 -1.63
C ASP A 67 -13.36 5.97 -1.55
N THR A 68 -13.37 5.44 -0.33
CA THR A 68 -13.10 4.01 -0.09
C THR A 68 -14.25 3.37 0.64
N LEU A 69 -14.68 2.19 0.18
CA LEU A 69 -15.49 1.29 0.97
C LEU A 69 -14.57 0.47 1.85
N VAL A 70 -14.90 0.42 3.13
CA VAL A 70 -14.20 -0.38 4.14
C VAL A 70 -15.21 -1.29 4.83
N PHE A 71 -14.88 -2.56 4.97
CA PHE A 71 -15.71 -3.50 5.73
C PHE A 71 -14.87 -4.53 6.47
N SER A 72 -15.45 -5.08 7.55
CA SER A 72 -14.79 -6.05 8.42
C SER A 72 -15.34 -7.45 8.21
N LEU A 73 -14.44 -8.42 8.10
CA LEU A 73 -14.73 -9.85 8.12
C LEU A 73 -14.45 -10.38 9.52
N ALA A 74 -15.50 -10.57 10.33
CA ALA A 74 -15.37 -11.17 11.66
C ALA A 74 -14.96 -12.64 11.56
N GLU A 75 -15.50 -13.37 10.58
CA GLU A 75 -15.13 -14.75 10.31
C GLU A 75 -13.94 -14.83 9.35
N ALA A 76 -13.05 -15.78 9.61
CA ALA A 76 -11.90 -16.01 8.76
C ALA A 76 -12.31 -16.68 7.45
N ILE A 77 -11.77 -16.18 6.33
CA ILE A 77 -12.00 -16.74 5.00
C ILE A 77 -10.82 -17.64 4.59
N PRO A 78 -11.06 -18.70 3.79
CA PRO A 78 -10.00 -19.63 3.37
C PRO A 78 -8.93 -18.94 2.52
N SER A 79 -7.76 -19.56 2.44
CA SER A 79 -6.69 -19.14 1.53
C SER A 79 -7.16 -19.20 0.07
N GLY A 80 -6.85 -18.16 -0.70
CA GLY A 80 -7.02 -18.07 -2.14
C GLY A 80 -5.68 -18.13 -2.87
N ALA A 81 -5.66 -17.72 -4.14
CA ALA A 81 -4.43 -17.62 -4.92
C ALA A 81 -3.62 -16.37 -4.52
N GLU A 82 -2.30 -16.52 -4.43
CA GLU A 82 -1.38 -15.45 -3.98
C GLU A 82 -1.35 -14.23 -4.92
N ASP A 83 -1.72 -14.44 -6.18
CA ASP A 83 -1.84 -13.46 -7.25
C ASP A 83 -3.25 -12.85 -7.36
N TYR A 84 -4.14 -13.16 -6.41
CA TYR A 84 -5.53 -12.71 -6.39
C TYR A 84 -6.39 -13.24 -7.57
N SER A 85 -5.96 -14.31 -8.26
CA SER A 85 -6.73 -14.86 -9.38
C SER A 85 -7.99 -15.63 -8.96
N ILE A 86 -7.97 -16.25 -7.78
CA ILE A 86 -9.06 -17.10 -7.25
C ILE A 86 -9.68 -16.44 -6.01
N PRO A 87 -11.01 -16.21 -6.00
CA PRO A 87 -11.69 -15.65 -4.85
C PRO A 87 -11.77 -16.67 -3.70
N SER A 88 -11.59 -16.17 -2.49
CA SER A 88 -11.69 -16.94 -1.24
C SER A 88 -13.12 -16.98 -0.70
N ALA A 89 -13.86 -15.90 -0.90
CA ALA A 89 -15.22 -15.75 -0.40
C ALA A 89 -16.02 -14.78 -1.28
N PHE A 90 -17.32 -14.72 -1.04
CA PHE A 90 -18.22 -13.77 -1.68
C PHE A 90 -19.04 -13.02 -0.64
N VAL A 91 -19.18 -11.72 -0.86
CA VAL A 91 -20.00 -10.82 -0.07
C VAL A 91 -21.11 -10.30 -0.98
N LYS A 92 -22.36 -10.43 -0.53
CA LYS A 92 -23.52 -9.87 -1.21
C LYS A 92 -23.61 -8.38 -0.92
N VAL A 93 -23.88 -7.61 -1.97
CA VAL A 93 -24.17 -6.18 -1.91
C VAL A 93 -25.68 -6.00 -2.01
N ASP A 94 -26.28 -5.31 -1.04
CA ASP A 94 -27.73 -5.11 -1.00
C ASP A 94 -28.08 -3.68 -0.54
N ARG A 95 -29.37 -3.35 -0.64
CA ARG A 95 -29.93 -2.11 -0.10
C ARG A 95 -30.57 -2.37 1.27
N GLY A 96 -30.40 -1.42 2.19
CA GLY A 96 -31.21 -1.35 3.40
C GLY A 96 -30.76 -0.24 4.35
N ASN A 97 -31.15 -0.36 5.61
CA ASN A 97 -30.82 0.64 6.63
C ASN A 97 -29.44 0.37 7.22
N LEU A 98 -28.68 1.45 7.47
CA LEU A 98 -27.40 1.38 8.15
C LEU A 98 -27.52 0.72 9.54
N ILE A 99 -26.48 -0.02 9.91
CA ILE A 99 -26.31 -0.52 11.28
C ILE A 99 -26.12 0.71 12.20
N PRO A 100 -26.93 0.86 13.26
CA PRO A 100 -26.75 1.95 14.22
C PRO A 100 -25.37 1.89 14.87
N GLN A 101 -24.79 3.07 15.12
CA GLN A 101 -23.51 3.21 15.80
C GLN A 101 -23.65 2.75 17.27
N GLU A 102 -22.88 1.74 17.68
CA GLU A 102 -22.86 1.23 19.06
C GLU A 102 -21.84 1.97 19.96
N LEU A 103 -22.01 1.80 21.28
CA LEU A 103 -21.11 2.38 22.29
C LEU A 103 -19.77 1.61 22.30
N GLY A 104 -18.65 2.31 22.09
CA GLY A 104 -17.30 1.70 22.07
C GLY A 104 -16.68 1.62 20.66
N GLU A 105 -17.42 2.04 19.64
CA GLU A 105 -16.91 2.18 18.28
C GLU A 105 -15.82 3.24 18.15
N PRO A 106 -14.98 3.14 17.10
CA PRO A 106 -14.05 4.20 16.73
C PRO A 106 -14.75 5.55 16.66
N SER A 107 -14.19 6.53 17.33
CA SER A 107 -14.72 7.88 17.40
C SER A 107 -13.63 8.91 17.19
N LEU A 108 -14.08 10.11 16.83
CA LEU A 108 -13.24 11.24 16.53
C LEU A 108 -13.82 12.49 17.16
N GLU A 109 -12.95 13.27 17.79
CA GLU A 109 -13.25 14.59 18.33
C GLU A 109 -12.34 15.62 17.65
N VAL A 110 -12.95 16.63 17.01
CA VAL A 110 -12.23 17.79 16.49
C VAL A 110 -12.19 18.86 17.57
N VAL A 111 -11.00 19.35 17.87
CA VAL A 111 -10.75 20.31 18.93
C VAL A 111 -10.60 21.69 18.31
N TYR A 112 -11.41 22.64 18.77
CA TYR A 112 -11.46 23.99 18.24
C TYR A 112 -10.84 25.01 19.20
N GLY A 113 -10.15 25.99 18.66
CA GLY A 113 -9.66 27.14 19.40
C GLY A 113 -10.78 28.15 19.68
N LEU A 114 -10.46 29.18 20.49
CA LEU A 114 -11.39 30.28 20.79
C LEU A 114 -11.80 31.08 19.54
N ASP A 115 -10.99 31.03 18.49
CA ASP A 115 -11.24 31.64 17.17
C ASP A 115 -12.11 30.76 16.26
N GLY A 116 -12.58 29.61 16.74
CA GLY A 116 -13.35 28.63 15.98
C GLY A 116 -12.55 27.87 14.93
N GLN A 117 -11.22 28.04 14.88
CA GLN A 117 -10.34 27.27 14.00
C GLN A 117 -10.03 25.91 14.61
N GLU A 118 -9.85 24.91 13.75
CA GLU A 118 -9.45 23.56 14.15
C GLU A 118 -8.01 23.59 14.66
N ARG A 119 -7.76 23.05 15.85
CA ARG A 119 -6.45 23.07 16.53
C ARG A 119 -5.85 21.67 16.69
N GLY A 120 -6.70 20.65 16.80
CA GLY A 120 -6.28 19.27 16.96
C GLY A 120 -7.40 18.28 16.67
N VAL A 121 -7.03 17.01 16.62
CA VAL A 121 -7.96 15.89 16.46
C VAL A 121 -7.58 14.80 17.44
N ARG A 122 -8.58 14.26 18.12
CA ARG A 122 -8.44 13.09 18.98
C ARG A 122 -9.16 11.90 18.35
N LEU A 123 -8.38 10.88 18.00
CA LEU A 123 -8.86 9.58 17.52
C LEU A 123 -8.95 8.61 18.69
N VAL A 124 -10.07 7.91 18.83
CA VAL A 124 -10.32 6.99 19.96
C VAL A 124 -10.93 5.70 19.45
N ASN A 125 -10.44 4.56 19.92
CA ASN A 125 -11.18 3.29 19.91
C ASN A 125 -11.16 2.69 21.33
N SER A 126 -11.53 1.42 21.49
CA SER A 126 -11.54 0.72 22.78
C SER A 126 -10.17 0.52 23.44
N ARG A 127 -9.07 0.65 22.69
CA ARG A 127 -7.68 0.40 23.14
C ARG A 127 -6.76 1.61 23.00
N LEU A 128 -6.78 2.27 21.86
CA LEU A 128 -5.88 3.35 21.49
C LEU A 128 -6.59 4.71 21.49
N ILE A 129 -5.96 5.70 22.11
CA ILE A 129 -6.31 7.11 22.02
C ILE A 129 -5.10 7.84 21.45
N VAL A 130 -5.28 8.57 20.35
CA VAL A 130 -4.21 9.33 19.71
C VAL A 130 -4.64 10.78 19.54
N TRP A 131 -3.80 11.68 20.05
CA TRP A 131 -4.00 13.12 19.91
C TRP A 131 -3.05 13.69 18.85
N PHE A 132 -3.60 14.25 17.79
CA PHE A 132 -2.87 14.94 16.73
C PHE A 132 -3.07 16.45 16.80
N ASN A 133 -1.99 17.21 16.73
CA ASN A 133 -2.06 18.67 16.65
C ASN A 133 -2.09 19.12 15.18
N LEU A 134 -3.00 20.05 14.86
CA LEU A 134 -3.13 20.62 13.52
C LEU A 134 -2.34 21.93 13.38
N VAL A 135 -2.14 22.66 14.48
CA VAL A 135 -1.37 23.91 14.48
C VAL A 135 -0.12 23.80 15.37
N PRO A 136 0.95 24.55 15.09
CA PRO A 136 2.17 24.52 15.89
C PRO A 136 1.97 24.95 17.35
N ALA A 137 0.98 25.80 17.65
CA ALA A 137 0.70 26.25 19.02
C ALA A 137 -0.80 26.12 19.33
N PRO A 138 -1.31 24.90 19.62
CA PRO A 138 -2.72 24.65 19.89
C PRO A 138 -3.20 25.36 21.15
N GLU A 139 -2.33 25.45 22.17
CA GLU A 139 -2.62 26.08 23.47
C GLU A 139 -2.32 27.59 23.51
N ASN A 140 -1.82 28.17 22.41
CA ASN A 140 -1.34 29.57 22.34
C ASN A 140 -0.29 29.92 23.42
N ASP A 141 0.57 28.97 23.76
CA ASP A 141 1.57 29.06 24.84
C ASP A 141 3.00 29.34 24.33
N GLU A 142 3.12 29.85 23.10
CA GLU A 142 4.39 30.13 22.38
C GLU A 142 5.29 28.92 22.11
N ARG A 143 4.92 27.72 22.60
CA ARG A 143 5.67 26.48 22.35
C ARG A 143 5.27 25.89 21.00
N ASN A 144 6.22 25.20 20.35
CA ASN A 144 5.95 24.44 19.15
C ASN A 144 5.58 23.00 19.53
N TRP A 145 4.34 22.62 19.26
CA TRP A 145 3.72 21.31 19.45
C TRP A 145 3.73 20.47 18.17
N PHE A 146 4.52 20.90 17.17
CA PHE A 146 4.86 20.16 15.96
C PHE A 146 3.63 19.64 15.22
N ALA A 147 2.95 20.56 14.54
CA ALA A 147 1.74 20.25 13.77
C ALA A 147 1.93 19.04 12.84
N GLY A 148 0.89 18.24 12.73
CA GLY A 148 0.90 16.94 12.07
C GLY A 148 1.51 15.81 12.90
N SER A 149 2.03 16.04 14.10
CA SER A 149 2.51 14.96 14.98
C SER A 149 1.44 14.50 15.97
N ALA A 150 1.60 13.27 16.46
CA ALA A 150 0.89 12.78 17.63
C ALA A 150 1.64 13.19 18.89
N THR A 151 1.03 14.03 19.73
CA THR A 151 1.60 14.52 21.00
C THR A 151 1.11 13.77 22.22
N SER A 152 0.19 12.84 22.04
CA SER A 152 -0.16 11.81 23.03
C SER A 152 -0.59 10.55 22.30
N VAL A 153 -0.09 9.42 22.77
CA VAL A 153 -0.59 8.10 22.39
C VAL A 153 -0.84 7.34 23.68
N GLN A 154 -2.08 6.93 23.90
CA GLN A 154 -2.46 6.13 25.05
C GLN A 154 -2.95 4.77 24.58
N LEU A 155 -2.35 3.72 25.13
CA LEU A 155 -2.78 2.33 24.94
C LEU A 155 -3.36 1.84 26.26
N ASP A 156 -4.60 1.37 26.22
CA ASP A 156 -5.42 0.98 27.37
C ASP A 156 -5.48 2.09 28.43
N HIS A 157 -5.74 3.33 27.97
CA HIS A 157 -5.80 4.57 28.76
C HIS A 157 -4.52 4.97 29.48
N GLN A 158 -3.37 4.47 29.03
CA GLN A 158 -2.08 4.81 29.61
C GLN A 158 -1.12 5.31 28.54
N GLU A 159 -0.46 6.44 28.81
CA GLU A 159 0.55 7.02 27.92
C GLU A 159 1.70 6.05 27.66
N ILE A 160 2.11 5.93 26.40
CA ILE A 160 3.20 5.05 25.97
C ILE A 160 4.38 5.79 25.35
N LEU A 161 4.23 7.05 24.95
CA LEU A 161 5.36 7.79 24.37
C LEU A 161 6.42 8.09 25.42
N ASP A 162 6.04 8.36 26.68
CA ASP A 162 6.96 8.31 27.83
C ASP A 162 6.14 8.19 29.12
N GLN A 163 6.09 6.95 29.59
CA GLN A 163 5.21 6.55 30.67
C GLN A 163 5.66 7.08 32.04
N PHE A 164 6.97 7.32 32.23
CA PHE A 164 7.50 7.76 33.52
C PHE A 164 7.10 9.20 33.80
N GLN A 165 7.29 10.10 32.84
CA GLN A 165 6.89 11.49 32.99
C GLN A 165 5.37 11.63 33.12
N ALA A 166 4.60 10.81 32.38
CA ALA A 166 3.15 10.74 32.53
C ALA A 166 2.72 10.28 33.93
N ALA A 167 3.33 9.20 34.46
CA ALA A 167 3.00 8.67 35.79
C ALA A 167 3.36 9.63 36.94
N MET A 168 4.37 10.48 36.76
CA MET A 168 4.72 11.54 37.71
C MET A 168 3.78 12.75 37.65
N GLY A 169 2.80 12.75 36.74
CA GLY A 169 1.88 13.87 36.55
C GLY A 169 2.55 15.10 35.94
N HIS A 170 3.78 14.97 35.44
CA HIS A 170 4.47 16.05 34.74
C HIS A 170 3.78 16.38 33.42
N TRP A 171 3.04 15.42 32.86
CA TRP A 171 2.30 15.56 31.61
C TRP A 171 0.81 15.40 31.85
N ILE A 172 0.06 16.48 31.68
CA ILE A 172 -1.40 16.46 31.71
C ILE A 172 -1.87 16.15 30.28
N ASN A 173 -1.91 14.86 29.96
CA ASN A 173 -2.30 14.31 28.66
C ASN A 173 -1.28 14.57 27.54
N GLN A 174 -1.06 15.81 27.12
CA GLN A 174 -0.17 16.18 26.01
C GLN A 174 1.07 16.91 26.51
N ASP A 175 2.14 16.90 25.71
CA ASP A 175 3.34 17.72 25.94
C ASP A 175 4.02 18.01 24.58
N PRO A 176 4.54 19.22 24.33
CA PRO A 176 5.20 19.54 23.06
C PRO A 176 6.47 18.73 22.79
N GLU A 177 7.15 18.19 23.81
CA GLU A 177 8.29 17.29 23.59
C GLU A 177 7.87 15.91 23.08
N LYS A 178 6.64 15.47 23.38
CA LYS A 178 6.08 14.23 22.83
C LYS A 178 5.74 14.48 21.37
N GLN A 179 6.42 13.78 20.48
CA GLN A 179 6.09 13.79 19.06
C GLN A 179 6.29 12.40 18.49
N CYS A 180 5.23 11.80 17.97
CA CYS A 180 5.31 10.54 17.26
C CYS A 180 4.57 10.69 15.93
N ILE A 181 4.87 9.82 14.95
CA ILE A 181 4.23 9.86 13.63
C ILE A 181 4.38 11.25 12.97
N GLN A 182 5.46 11.97 13.26
CA GLN A 182 5.71 13.28 12.67
C GLN A 182 6.42 13.08 11.33
N VAL A 183 5.83 13.58 10.25
CA VAL A 183 6.52 13.76 8.97
C VAL A 183 7.20 15.12 8.99
N ASP A 184 8.47 15.15 9.35
CA ASP A 184 9.18 16.41 9.59
C ASP A 184 9.80 16.99 8.32
N GLN A 185 10.10 16.14 7.33
CA GLN A 185 10.69 16.54 6.06
C GLN A 185 10.21 15.69 4.88
N LEU A 186 10.21 16.31 3.70
CA LEU A 186 10.05 15.63 2.41
C LEU A 186 11.29 15.85 1.55
N GLN A 187 11.70 14.82 0.82
CA GLN A 187 12.67 14.92 -0.25
C GLN A 187 11.98 14.69 -1.59
N LEU A 188 12.07 15.67 -2.48
CA LEU A 188 11.56 15.60 -3.85
C LEU A 188 12.74 15.58 -4.82
N ARG A 189 12.55 14.99 -6.00
CA ARG A 189 13.59 14.96 -7.04
C ARG A 189 13.89 16.39 -7.50
N GLN A 190 15.17 16.74 -7.63
CA GLN A 190 15.54 18.04 -8.19
C GLN A 190 15.94 17.93 -9.67
N LEU A 191 15.77 19.04 -10.39
CA LEU A 191 16.28 19.22 -11.74
C LEU A 191 17.80 19.06 -11.77
N SER A 192 18.31 18.34 -12.76
CA SER A 192 19.73 17.95 -12.91
C SER A 192 20.74 19.11 -12.99
N SER A 193 20.28 20.36 -13.14
CA SER A 193 21.14 21.55 -13.17
C SER A 193 21.49 22.11 -11.77
N SER A 194 21.07 21.45 -10.70
CA SER A 194 21.29 21.91 -9.31
C SER A 194 22.42 21.13 -8.63
N ILE A 195 23.06 21.77 -7.65
CA ILE A 195 24.20 21.21 -6.89
C ILE A 195 23.73 20.05 -5.97
N SER A 196 22.46 20.07 -5.55
CA SER A 196 21.83 18.98 -4.80
C SER A 196 21.03 18.08 -5.73
N SER A 197 21.05 16.77 -5.50
CA SER A 197 20.20 15.82 -6.23
C SER A 197 18.74 15.85 -5.77
N TYR A 198 18.44 16.52 -4.65
CA TYR A 198 17.13 16.54 -4.01
C TYR A 198 16.74 17.93 -3.52
N TYR A 199 15.46 18.27 -3.68
CA TYR A 199 14.82 19.43 -3.10
C TYR A 199 14.16 19.01 -1.78
N GLN A 200 14.52 19.67 -0.69
CA GLN A 200 14.04 19.33 0.66
C GLN A 200 13.00 20.34 1.12
N VAL A 201 11.88 19.84 1.63
CA VAL A 201 10.82 20.63 2.24
C VAL A 201 10.80 20.29 3.72
N SER A 202 10.94 21.30 4.58
CA SER A 202 10.76 21.13 6.03
C SER A 202 9.30 21.38 6.38
N LEU A 203 8.75 20.53 7.25
CA LEU A 203 7.33 20.58 7.65
C LEU A 203 7.15 20.64 9.17
N TYR A 204 8.22 20.53 9.95
CA TYR A 204 8.17 20.31 11.41
C TYR A 204 7.47 21.42 12.20
N ASP A 205 7.48 22.65 11.71
CA ASP A 205 6.87 23.85 12.33
C ASP A 205 5.73 24.44 11.51
N HIS A 206 5.24 23.71 10.50
CA HIS A 206 4.19 24.16 9.59
C HIS A 206 2.81 23.65 10.01
N SER A 207 1.79 24.49 9.86
CA SER A 207 0.42 24.09 10.16
C SER A 207 -0.09 23.03 9.18
N SER A 208 -1.06 22.24 9.65
CA SER A 208 -1.88 21.32 8.87
C SER A 208 -3.34 21.74 8.97
N ARG A 209 -4.09 21.59 7.88
CA ARG A 209 -5.56 21.77 7.90
C ARG A 209 -6.24 20.42 7.91
N LEU A 210 -7.38 20.31 8.59
CA LEU A 210 -8.29 19.20 8.39
C LEU A 210 -8.96 19.35 7.01
N VAL A 211 -8.93 18.29 6.21
CA VAL A 211 -9.50 18.26 4.85
C VAL A 211 -10.84 17.54 4.85
N SER A 212 -10.87 16.38 5.50
CA SER A 212 -12.07 15.58 5.72
C SER A 212 -11.87 14.67 6.91
N TYR A 213 -12.97 14.13 7.41
CA TYR A 213 -12.97 13.06 8.39
C TYR A 213 -14.15 12.13 8.13
N SER A 214 -14.02 10.89 8.57
CA SER A 214 -15.05 9.85 8.50
C SER A 214 -15.06 9.10 9.82
N CYS A 215 -16.26 8.76 10.29
CA CYS A 215 -16.47 8.03 11.52
C CYS A 215 -17.57 7.01 11.27
N GLY A 216 -17.31 5.75 11.61
CA GLY A 216 -18.24 4.66 11.39
C GLY A 216 -17.80 3.39 12.13
N PRO A 217 -18.54 2.29 11.95
CA PRO A 217 -18.40 1.08 12.77
C PRO A 217 -17.09 0.32 12.55
N VAL A 218 -16.36 0.59 11.47
CA VAL A 218 -15.10 -0.10 11.16
C VAL A 218 -13.89 0.71 11.63
N ARG A 219 -13.91 2.03 11.43
CA ARG A 219 -12.80 2.92 11.77
C ARG A 219 -13.19 4.39 11.85
N ALA A 220 -12.39 5.16 12.59
CA ALA A 220 -12.34 6.61 12.49
C ALA A 220 -11.15 6.99 11.59
N SER A 221 -11.34 7.96 10.70
CA SER A 221 -10.31 8.39 9.76
C SER A 221 -10.31 9.90 9.57
N ILE A 222 -9.13 10.49 9.41
CA ILE A 222 -8.95 11.89 9.02
C ILE A 222 -8.04 12.01 7.81
N THR A 223 -8.32 13.00 6.98
CA THR A 223 -7.37 13.51 5.99
C THR A 223 -6.91 14.89 6.43
N ILE A 224 -5.60 15.07 6.60
CA ILE A 224 -4.98 16.37 6.85
C ILE A 224 -4.10 16.77 5.66
N ALA A 225 -3.93 18.07 5.45
CA ALA A 225 -3.02 18.59 4.44
C ALA A 225 -2.09 19.66 5.00
N SER A 226 -0.82 19.60 4.61
CA SER A 226 0.18 20.61 4.95
C SER A 226 -0.15 21.98 4.36
N GLU A 227 0.52 23.00 4.88
CA GLU A 227 0.70 24.26 4.16
C GLU A 227 1.28 24.02 2.75
N PRO A 228 0.89 24.87 1.76
CA PRO A 228 1.39 24.74 0.39
C PRO A 228 2.87 25.10 0.28
N PHE A 229 3.59 24.38 -0.56
CA PHE A 229 4.99 24.65 -0.91
C PHE A 229 5.20 24.68 -2.43
N ASP A 230 6.08 25.55 -2.90
CA ASP A 230 6.42 25.63 -4.33
C ASP A 230 7.39 24.51 -4.71
N TYR A 231 7.16 23.86 -5.84
CA TYR A 231 8.03 22.82 -6.40
C TYR A 231 8.17 23.00 -7.91
N SER A 232 9.36 22.73 -8.45
CA SER A 232 9.63 22.86 -9.88
C SER A 232 10.35 21.62 -10.40
N ASP A 233 9.81 21.04 -11.47
CA ASP A 233 10.33 19.82 -12.11
C ASP A 233 10.15 19.89 -13.63
N LEU A 234 10.66 18.89 -14.35
CA LEU A 234 10.29 18.64 -15.74
C LEU A 234 9.00 17.83 -15.76
N ASP A 235 8.06 18.26 -16.60
CA ASP A 235 6.93 17.43 -16.94
C ASP A 235 7.43 16.13 -17.60
N PRO A 236 7.06 14.94 -17.09
CA PRO A 236 7.60 13.68 -17.59
C PRO A 236 7.17 13.36 -19.03
N ASN A 237 6.06 13.94 -19.50
CA ASN A 237 5.53 13.70 -20.84
C ASN A 237 6.12 14.68 -21.87
N THR A 238 6.29 15.95 -21.49
CA THR A 238 6.73 17.00 -22.43
C THR A 238 8.19 17.41 -22.26
N GLY A 239 8.82 17.05 -21.13
CA GLY A 239 10.18 17.50 -20.78
C GLY A 239 10.28 19.00 -20.44
N ASN A 240 9.16 19.73 -20.45
CA ASN A 240 9.13 21.16 -20.16
C ASN A 240 9.17 21.41 -18.65
N LYS A 241 9.84 22.49 -18.24
CA LYS A 241 9.76 22.96 -16.85
C LYS A 241 8.32 23.30 -16.49
N ARG A 242 7.86 22.80 -15.35
CA ARG A 242 6.57 23.14 -14.74
C ARG A 242 6.79 23.59 -13.30
N HIS A 243 6.01 24.58 -12.89
CA HIS A 243 5.96 25.08 -11.52
C HIS A 243 4.65 24.63 -10.88
N LEU A 244 4.76 23.97 -9.73
CA LEU A 244 3.65 23.38 -9.00
C LEU A 244 3.55 24.01 -7.62
N VAL A 245 2.32 24.24 -7.16
CA VAL A 245 2.02 24.49 -5.75
C VAL A 245 1.55 23.17 -5.17
N CYS A 246 2.37 22.59 -4.30
CA CYS A 246 2.19 21.25 -3.75
C CYS A 246 1.68 21.29 -2.31
N LYS A 247 0.98 20.24 -1.91
CA LYS A 247 0.62 19.95 -0.51
C LYS A 247 0.86 18.48 -0.22
N LEU A 248 1.37 18.18 0.97
CA LEU A 248 1.36 16.83 1.50
C LEU A 248 -0.03 16.55 2.06
N TYR A 249 -0.60 15.41 1.70
CA TYR A 249 -1.82 14.88 2.29
C TYR A 249 -1.49 13.63 3.07
N ARG A 250 -2.14 13.47 4.23
CA ARG A 250 -1.98 12.32 5.12
C ARG A 250 -3.37 11.85 5.53
N VAL A 251 -3.66 10.57 5.30
CA VAL A 251 -4.90 9.91 5.72
C VAL A 251 -4.56 9.03 6.90
N LEU A 252 -5.06 9.35 8.09
CA LEU A 252 -4.78 8.62 9.32
C LEU A 252 -6.04 7.86 9.72
N SER A 253 -5.94 6.54 9.88
CA SER A 253 -7.07 5.66 10.14
C SER A 253 -6.85 4.80 11.39
N LEU A 254 -7.79 4.89 12.33
CA LEU A 254 -7.86 4.08 13.55
C LEU A 254 -9.03 3.10 13.48
N TYR A 255 -8.71 1.82 13.35
CA TYR A 255 -9.71 0.74 13.28
C TYR A 255 -10.30 0.41 14.65
N ALA A 256 -11.49 -0.19 14.68
CA ALA A 256 -12.06 -0.77 15.89
C ALA A 256 -11.09 -1.76 16.56
N ASP A 257 -10.94 -1.66 17.88
CA ASP A 257 -10.10 -2.53 18.72
C ASP A 257 -8.61 -2.62 18.34
N ALA A 258 -8.11 -1.75 17.45
CA ALA A 258 -6.73 -1.75 17.01
C ALA A 258 -5.79 -1.06 18.02
N ASP A 259 -4.60 -1.64 18.19
CA ASP A 259 -3.43 -1.02 18.84
C ASP A 259 -2.46 -0.42 17.80
N TYR A 260 -2.95 -0.17 16.60
CA TYR A 260 -2.19 0.40 15.49
C TYR A 260 -2.98 1.49 14.75
N LEU A 261 -2.24 2.34 14.05
CA LEU A 261 -2.75 3.29 13.07
C LEU A 261 -2.27 2.90 11.67
N ILE A 262 -3.15 3.05 10.67
CA ILE A 262 -2.75 3.04 9.26
C ILE A 262 -2.66 4.48 8.78
N GLU A 263 -1.58 4.79 8.06
CA GLU A 263 -1.37 6.08 7.44
C GLU A 263 -1.18 5.94 5.92
N GLU A 264 -1.81 6.81 5.13
CA GLU A 264 -1.52 6.95 3.70
C GLU A 264 -1.03 8.36 3.40
N LEU A 265 0.12 8.49 2.74
CA LEU A 265 0.74 9.76 2.37
C LEU A 265 0.76 9.93 0.87
N PHE A 266 0.46 11.13 0.38
CA PHE A 266 0.63 11.49 -1.02
C PHE A 266 0.83 12.99 -1.20
N VAL A 267 1.56 13.41 -2.25
CA VAL A 267 1.77 14.82 -2.58
C VAL A 267 1.00 15.17 -3.84
N LYS A 268 0.05 16.12 -3.73
CA LYS A 268 -0.67 16.68 -4.88
C LYS A 268 -0.10 18.04 -5.24
N GLY A 269 0.35 18.20 -6.48
CA GLY A 269 0.82 19.46 -7.06
C GLY A 269 -0.20 20.02 -8.05
N LYS A 270 -0.57 21.29 -7.90
CA LYS A 270 -1.37 22.02 -8.90
C LYS A 270 -0.48 22.97 -9.70
N PRO A 271 -0.58 23.01 -11.04
CA PRO A 271 0.16 23.98 -11.84
C PRO A 271 -0.11 25.41 -11.38
N LYS A 272 0.97 26.19 -11.21
CA LYS A 272 0.85 27.60 -10.89
C LYS A 272 0.28 28.30 -12.13
N PRO A 273 -0.85 29.04 -12.02
CA PRO A 273 -1.41 29.73 -13.18
C PRO A 273 -0.37 30.72 -13.73
N ASN A 274 0.05 30.52 -14.98
CA ASN A 274 0.99 31.41 -15.64
C ASN A 274 0.41 32.83 -15.70
N GLN A 275 1.20 33.85 -15.37
CA GLN A 275 0.89 35.26 -15.63
C GLN A 275 0.96 35.65 -17.13
N GLY A 276 0.89 34.68 -18.05
CA GLY A 276 0.91 34.94 -19.49
C GLY A 276 1.27 33.69 -20.28
N GLY A 277 0.26 33.01 -20.83
CA GLY A 277 0.47 31.88 -21.73
C GLY A 277 -0.66 30.86 -21.68
N THR A 278 -1.30 30.65 -22.82
CA THR A 278 -2.53 29.90 -23.09
C THR A 278 -2.42 28.39 -22.78
N TYR A 279 -3.50 27.82 -22.20
CA TYR A 279 -3.73 26.40 -21.92
C TYR A 279 -2.67 25.68 -21.06
N ALA A 280 -2.39 26.18 -19.86
CA ALA A 280 -1.79 25.33 -18.82
C ALA A 280 -2.88 24.38 -18.28
N SER A 281 -2.63 23.06 -18.28
CA SER A 281 -3.52 22.09 -17.64
C SER A 281 -3.78 22.51 -16.19
N THR A 282 -5.04 22.46 -15.76
CA THR A 282 -5.46 22.76 -14.38
C THR A 282 -5.51 21.51 -13.51
N GLU A 283 -5.24 20.34 -14.09
CA GLU A 283 -5.32 19.06 -13.37
C GLU A 283 -4.19 18.92 -12.35
N ALA A 284 -4.54 18.43 -11.17
CA ALA A 284 -3.58 18.12 -10.13
C ALA A 284 -2.77 16.88 -10.54
N VAL A 285 -1.47 16.89 -10.23
CA VAL A 285 -0.55 15.78 -10.48
C VAL A 285 -0.02 15.22 -9.18
N ASN A 286 0.14 13.90 -9.10
CA ASN A 286 0.84 13.26 -7.99
C ASN A 286 2.36 13.36 -8.21
N VAL A 287 3.07 13.78 -7.17
CA VAL A 287 4.53 13.99 -7.20
C VAL A 287 5.21 12.87 -6.42
N ASP A 288 6.31 12.33 -6.96
CA ASP A 288 7.16 11.39 -6.23
C ASP A 288 7.88 12.10 -5.07
N PHE A 289 7.83 11.52 -3.88
CA PHE A 289 8.44 12.07 -2.68
C PHE A 289 8.98 10.96 -1.79
N ALA A 290 9.96 11.30 -0.96
CA ALA A 290 10.45 10.46 0.12
C ALA A 290 10.21 11.18 1.45
N ALA A 291 9.43 10.55 2.34
CA ALA A 291 9.09 11.12 3.64
C ALA A 291 10.13 10.74 4.70
N ARG A 292 10.51 11.72 5.52
CA ARG A 292 11.27 11.51 6.75
C ARG A 292 10.33 11.58 7.94
N TYR A 293 10.46 10.60 8.83
CA TYR A 293 9.80 10.60 10.11
C TYR A 293 10.75 10.99 11.22
N TYR A 294 10.18 11.63 12.22
CA TYR A 294 10.79 11.89 13.50
C TYR A 294 9.87 11.37 14.61
N ALA A 295 10.47 10.85 15.68
CA ALA A 295 9.75 10.56 16.91
C ALA A 295 10.60 10.81 18.16
N TYR A 296 9.94 11.28 19.22
CA TYR A 296 10.40 11.32 20.60
C TYR A 296 9.59 10.30 21.42
N MET A 297 10.24 9.25 21.89
CA MET A 297 9.64 8.16 22.66
C MET A 297 10.63 7.59 23.70
N ASP A 298 10.24 7.44 24.95
CA ASP A 298 11.03 6.74 25.96
C ASP A 298 10.81 5.22 25.88
N MET A 299 11.63 4.59 25.05
CA MET A 299 11.64 3.15 24.80
C MET A 299 12.73 2.40 25.60
N SER A 300 13.30 3.06 26.62
CA SER A 300 14.50 2.71 27.41
C SER A 300 15.80 3.39 26.96
N GLN A 301 16.82 3.29 27.82
CA GLN A 301 18.18 3.79 27.54
C GLN A 301 18.86 3.07 26.38
N GLN A 302 18.48 1.82 26.11
CA GLN A 302 19.06 0.95 25.08
C GLN A 302 17.96 0.05 24.49
N PRO A 303 17.03 0.61 23.70
CA PRO A 303 15.96 -0.16 23.07
C PRO A 303 16.56 -1.17 22.10
N TYR A 304 15.96 -2.36 22.07
CA TYR A 304 16.22 -3.34 21.03
C TYR A 304 15.57 -2.84 19.75
N ILE A 305 16.35 -2.72 18.68
CA ILE A 305 15.87 -2.36 17.35
C ILE A 305 16.06 -3.57 16.45
N TYR A 306 14.97 -4.02 15.86
CA TYR A 306 14.96 -5.10 14.90
C TYR A 306 14.55 -4.57 13.53
N GLN A 307 15.39 -4.77 12.53
CA GLN A 307 15.08 -4.53 11.12
C GLN A 307 15.62 -5.69 10.30
N ASN A 308 14.74 -6.32 9.50
CA ASN A 308 15.17 -7.40 8.61
C ASN A 308 15.84 -6.80 7.36
N SER A 309 17.12 -7.07 7.15
CA SER A 309 17.87 -6.55 5.99
C SER A 309 17.31 -7.01 4.64
N ASN A 310 16.65 -8.17 4.60
CA ASN A 310 16.06 -8.72 3.38
C ASN A 310 14.67 -8.13 3.08
N GLN A 311 14.03 -7.52 4.08
CA GLN A 311 12.71 -6.90 3.98
C GLN A 311 12.74 -5.57 4.76
N PRO A 312 13.47 -4.55 4.26
CA PRO A 312 13.67 -3.29 4.97
C PRO A 312 12.41 -2.40 4.96
N ASN A 313 11.24 -2.95 4.67
CA ASN A 313 9.95 -2.28 4.66
C ASN A 313 9.39 -2.04 6.07
N TRP A 314 9.91 -2.72 7.07
CA TRP A 314 9.41 -2.63 8.44
C TRP A 314 10.53 -2.79 9.46
N PHE A 315 10.31 -2.24 10.64
CA PHE A 315 11.18 -2.41 11.80
C PHE A 315 10.34 -2.40 13.07
N ALA A 316 10.87 -2.97 14.14
CA ALA A 316 10.29 -2.89 15.48
C ALA A 316 11.33 -2.39 16.47
N MET A 317 10.90 -1.61 17.44
CA MET A 317 11.74 -1.15 18.53
C MET A 317 11.01 -1.20 19.86
N GLY A 318 11.75 -1.44 20.94
CA GLY A 318 11.19 -1.47 22.29
C GLY A 318 12.16 -2.03 23.32
N SER A 319 11.68 -2.30 24.52
CA SER A 319 12.47 -2.90 25.60
C SER A 319 11.73 -4.06 26.26
N SER A 320 12.46 -5.12 26.60
CA SER A 320 11.91 -6.24 27.36
C SER A 320 11.70 -5.93 28.84
N TRP A 321 12.04 -4.71 29.28
CA TRP A 321 11.95 -4.29 30.68
C TRP A 321 10.65 -3.52 30.89
N ASP A 322 9.83 -3.98 31.83
CA ASP A 322 8.67 -3.22 32.27
C ASP A 322 9.09 -1.90 32.91
N PRO A 323 8.36 -0.80 32.69
CA PRO A 323 7.10 -0.69 31.96
C PRO A 323 7.26 -0.16 30.52
N TYR A 324 8.46 -0.20 29.92
CA TYR A 324 8.73 0.45 28.63
C TYR A 324 7.79 -0.04 27.51
N GLY A 325 7.41 0.88 26.62
CA GLY A 325 6.59 0.58 25.45
C GLY A 325 7.39 -0.07 24.31
N GLY A 326 6.66 -0.42 23.25
CA GLY A 326 7.23 -0.80 21.96
C GLY A 326 6.52 -0.09 20.81
N TYR A 327 7.27 0.14 19.74
CA TYR A 327 6.82 0.77 18.51
C TYR A 327 7.23 -0.05 17.29
N GLY A 328 6.25 -0.45 16.50
CA GLY A 328 6.44 -1.11 15.21
C GLY A 328 6.11 -0.16 14.08
N PHE A 329 6.93 -0.15 13.04
CA PHE A 329 6.67 0.60 11.82
C PHE A 329 6.74 -0.31 10.62
N ALA A 330 5.84 -0.14 9.67
CA ALA A 330 5.83 -0.87 8.42
C ALA A 330 5.35 0.02 7.27
N ALA A 331 5.90 -0.14 6.07
CA ALA A 331 5.51 0.61 4.88
C ALA A 331 5.52 -0.24 3.61
N ASP A 332 4.82 0.20 2.57
CA ASP A 332 4.84 -0.41 1.23
C ASP A 332 6.12 -0.05 0.45
N VAL A 333 6.85 0.95 0.90
CA VAL A 333 8.20 1.31 0.43
C VAL A 333 9.27 0.91 1.45
N HIS A 334 10.54 0.87 1.02
CA HIS A 334 11.66 0.59 1.92
C HIS A 334 11.90 1.72 2.92
N VAL A 335 12.33 1.37 4.12
CA VAL A 335 12.97 2.27 5.09
C VAL A 335 14.47 2.31 4.75
N ASN A 336 14.90 3.37 4.08
CA ASN A 336 16.25 3.52 3.54
C ASN A 336 17.30 3.78 4.62
N SER A 337 16.93 4.51 5.66
CA SER A 337 17.80 4.78 6.79
C SER A 337 16.99 4.86 8.07
N PHE A 338 17.63 4.43 9.15
CA PHE A 338 17.11 4.52 10.51
C PHE A 338 18.23 5.09 11.38
N THR A 339 17.92 6.11 12.18
CA THR A 339 18.88 6.82 13.02
C THR A 339 18.46 6.72 14.48
N TYR A 340 19.31 6.12 15.29
CA TYR A 340 19.20 6.05 16.74
C TYR A 340 20.59 6.00 17.38
N PRO A 341 20.86 6.75 18.47
CA PRO A 341 20.06 7.88 18.94
C PRO A 341 20.14 9.05 17.95
N HIS A 342 19.02 9.70 17.66
CA HIS A 342 19.03 10.93 16.87
C HIS A 342 19.47 12.10 17.76
N GLU A 343 20.41 12.94 17.28
CA GLU A 343 20.98 14.06 18.03
C GLU A 343 21.52 13.68 19.43
N MET A 344 22.07 12.48 19.57
CA MET A 344 22.62 11.96 20.83
C MET A 344 21.59 11.85 21.98
N ASN A 345 20.30 11.83 21.68
CA ASN A 345 19.24 11.64 22.67
C ASN A 345 18.62 10.23 22.51
N HIS A 346 18.66 9.44 23.59
CA HIS A 346 18.14 8.06 23.64
C HIS A 346 16.62 7.94 23.49
N LYS A 347 15.89 9.06 23.49
CA LYS A 347 14.45 9.11 23.23
C LYS A 347 14.12 9.54 21.80
N ARG A 348 15.11 9.95 20.98
CA ARG A 348 14.88 10.48 19.64
C ARG A 348 15.21 9.45 18.56
N PHE A 349 14.28 9.29 17.64
CA PHE A 349 14.36 8.37 16.52
C PHE A 349 14.04 9.12 15.23
N SER A 350 14.69 8.74 14.13
CA SER A 350 14.32 9.23 12.80
C SER A 350 14.54 8.15 11.76
N TRP A 351 13.65 8.07 10.77
CA TRP A 351 13.81 7.16 9.65
C TRP A 351 13.34 7.80 8.35
N GLN A 352 13.96 7.41 7.24
CA GLN A 352 13.69 7.93 5.91
C GLN A 352 13.11 6.83 5.04
N LEU A 353 12.01 7.12 4.36
CA LEU A 353 11.40 6.22 3.39
C LEU A 353 12.01 6.39 2.00
N SER A 354 11.92 5.33 1.19
CA SER A 354 12.18 5.37 -0.24
C SER A 354 11.16 6.26 -0.98
N PRO A 355 11.54 6.87 -2.12
CA PRO A 355 10.61 7.65 -2.92
C PRO A 355 9.42 6.84 -3.44
N GLY A 356 8.23 7.43 -3.40
CA GLY A 356 7.01 6.89 -4.02
C GLY A 356 5.98 7.98 -4.33
N LYS A 357 4.99 7.66 -5.17
CA LYS A 357 3.85 8.56 -5.49
C LYS A 357 2.82 8.63 -4.37
N SER A 358 2.70 7.52 -3.66
CA SER A 358 1.86 7.33 -2.49
C SER A 358 2.60 6.32 -1.62
N VAL A 359 2.46 6.47 -0.31
CA VAL A 359 3.08 5.57 0.66
C VAL A 359 2.01 5.15 1.65
N LYS A 360 1.90 3.86 1.95
CA LYS A 360 1.05 3.33 3.00
C LYS A 360 1.90 2.81 4.15
N CYS A 361 1.68 3.37 5.33
CA CYS A 361 2.38 3.05 6.56
C CYS A 361 1.44 2.41 7.60
N LEU A 362 2.04 1.69 8.53
CA LEU A 362 1.42 1.17 9.74
C LEU A 362 2.29 1.54 10.94
N HIS A 363 1.65 2.06 11.99
CA HIS A 363 2.27 2.42 13.27
C HIS A 363 1.65 1.56 14.35
N LEU A 364 2.39 0.55 14.83
CA LEU A 364 1.95 -0.40 15.85
C LEU A 364 2.47 0.01 17.21
N PHE A 365 1.61 -0.07 18.22
CA PHE A 365 1.96 0.26 19.59
C PHE A 365 1.76 -0.96 20.49
N THR A 366 2.66 -1.13 21.46
CA THR A 366 2.50 -2.17 22.47
C THR A 366 3.03 -1.70 23.82
N ARG A 367 2.53 -2.32 24.88
CA ARG A 367 3.06 -2.18 26.24
C ARG A 367 3.93 -3.37 26.55
N SER A 368 5.08 -3.15 27.17
CA SER A 368 5.94 -4.24 27.63
C SER A 368 6.24 -5.23 26.50
N PRO A 369 6.88 -4.81 25.39
CA PRO A 369 7.08 -5.67 24.24
C PRO A 369 7.81 -6.94 24.67
N TYR A 370 7.05 -8.04 24.74
CA TYR A 370 7.56 -9.36 25.04
C TYR A 370 8.45 -9.84 23.89
N LYS A 371 9.05 -11.02 24.06
CA LYS A 371 9.66 -11.75 22.94
C LYS A 371 8.61 -11.87 21.83
N ASP A 372 8.99 -11.58 20.59
CA ASP A 372 8.19 -11.68 19.35
C ASP A 372 7.42 -10.42 18.90
N PHE A 373 7.62 -9.25 19.53
CA PHE A 373 7.02 -7.99 19.02
C PHE A 373 7.45 -7.63 17.59
N ASP A 374 8.68 -7.96 17.22
CA ASP A 374 9.18 -7.87 15.84
C ASP A 374 8.40 -8.79 14.89
N SER A 375 8.10 -10.02 15.32
CA SER A 375 7.29 -10.96 14.55
C SER A 375 5.85 -10.47 14.38
N GLN A 376 5.28 -9.84 15.40
CA GLN A 376 3.96 -9.19 15.31
C GLN A 376 3.98 -8.05 14.28
N THR A 377 4.99 -7.19 14.33
CA THR A 377 5.15 -6.08 13.37
C THR A 377 5.30 -6.59 11.94
N GLY A 378 6.15 -7.61 11.73
CA GLY A 378 6.32 -8.25 10.42
C GLY A 378 5.03 -8.91 9.90
N LYS A 379 4.24 -9.53 10.79
CA LYS A 379 2.92 -10.06 10.45
C LYS A 379 1.96 -8.95 10.01
N HIS A 380 1.92 -7.83 10.73
CA HIS A 380 1.06 -6.69 10.40
C HIS A 380 1.45 -6.05 9.06
N TRP A 381 2.76 -5.91 8.79
CA TRP A 381 3.26 -5.52 7.48
C TRP A 381 2.76 -6.47 6.39
N TYR A 382 2.90 -7.78 6.59
CA TYR A 382 2.46 -8.78 5.62
C TYR A 382 0.95 -8.69 5.36
N GLU A 383 0.15 -8.58 6.43
CA GLU A 383 -1.31 -8.66 6.35
C GLU A 383 -1.99 -7.38 5.90
N PHE A 384 -1.47 -6.19 6.23
CA PHE A 384 -2.14 -4.92 5.94
C PHE A 384 -1.50 -4.11 4.81
N ILE A 385 -0.23 -4.41 4.49
CA ILE A 385 0.57 -3.64 3.54
C ILE A 385 0.97 -4.50 2.33
N TYR A 386 1.68 -5.62 2.53
CA TYR A 386 2.24 -6.39 1.43
C TYR A 386 1.22 -7.29 0.71
N LYS A 387 0.42 -8.04 1.47
CA LYS A 387 -0.63 -8.94 0.97
C LYS A 387 -1.96 -8.66 1.69
N PRO A 388 -2.57 -7.48 1.51
CA PRO A 388 -3.86 -7.17 2.11
C PRO A 388 -4.97 -8.05 1.55
N LEU A 389 -6.03 -8.23 2.34
CA LEU A 389 -7.31 -8.68 1.83
C LEU A 389 -7.82 -7.68 0.78
N LYS A 390 -8.37 -8.19 -0.32
CA LYS A 390 -8.92 -7.37 -1.40
C LYS A 390 -10.34 -7.81 -1.71
N ALA A 391 -11.12 -6.90 -2.30
CA ALA A 391 -12.36 -7.26 -2.94
C ALA A 391 -12.52 -6.57 -4.29
N GLU A 392 -13.30 -7.18 -5.18
CA GLU A 392 -13.64 -6.63 -6.49
C GLU A 392 -15.08 -6.98 -6.86
N VAL A 393 -15.68 -6.20 -7.76
CA VAL A 393 -17.00 -6.52 -8.31
C VAL A 393 -16.94 -7.84 -9.07
N TYR A 394 -17.74 -8.82 -8.64
CA TYR A 394 -17.75 -10.13 -9.29
C TYR A 394 -18.62 -10.11 -10.56
N GLN A 395 -17.99 -10.37 -11.72
CA GLN A 395 -18.68 -10.48 -13.00
C GLN A 395 -18.65 -11.93 -13.52
N LYS A 396 -19.78 -12.61 -13.41
CA LYS A 396 -19.96 -14.01 -13.84
C LYS A 396 -19.62 -14.25 -15.34
N ALA A 397 -19.78 -13.23 -16.19
CA ALA A 397 -19.62 -13.36 -17.64
C ALA A 397 -18.17 -13.30 -18.16
N GLN A 398 -17.19 -12.84 -17.36
CA GLN A 398 -15.80 -12.74 -17.81
C GLN A 398 -14.90 -13.90 -17.35
N ARG A 399 -15.24 -14.63 -16.28
CA ARG A 399 -14.40 -15.77 -15.82
C ARG A 399 -14.59 -17.06 -16.61
N GLN A 400 -15.79 -17.36 -17.12
CA GLN A 400 -15.95 -18.49 -18.05
C GLN A 400 -15.25 -18.25 -19.40
N PHE A 401 -15.11 -16.98 -19.80
CA PHE A 401 -14.31 -16.60 -20.97
C PHE A 401 -12.81 -16.55 -20.64
N SER A 402 -12.36 -16.04 -19.49
CA SER A 402 -10.93 -15.95 -19.16
C SER A 402 -10.28 -17.28 -18.75
N GLU A 403 -10.99 -18.18 -18.06
CA GLU A 403 -10.48 -19.53 -17.75
C GLU A 403 -10.29 -20.39 -19.01
N SER A 404 -11.06 -20.11 -20.07
CA SER A 404 -10.90 -20.76 -21.38
C SER A 404 -9.80 -20.13 -22.24
N TYR A 405 -9.46 -18.85 -22.03
CA TYR A 405 -8.43 -18.12 -22.79
C TYR A 405 -7.03 -18.19 -22.16
N ASN A 406 -6.94 -18.31 -20.84
CA ASN A 406 -5.66 -18.32 -20.14
C ASN A 406 -4.93 -19.66 -20.28
N LYS A 407 -5.63 -20.80 -20.35
CA LYS A 407 -4.97 -22.11 -20.54
C LYS A 407 -4.08 -22.17 -21.80
N PRO A 408 -4.54 -21.78 -23.00
CA PRO A 408 -3.69 -21.75 -24.19
C PRO A 408 -2.62 -20.65 -24.15
N ALA A 409 -2.91 -19.48 -23.57
CA ALA A 409 -1.95 -18.39 -23.44
C ALA A 409 -0.82 -18.72 -22.45
N ASP A 410 -1.15 -19.39 -21.34
CA ASP A 410 -0.19 -19.91 -20.37
C ASP A 410 0.63 -21.05 -20.97
N ILE A 411 0.02 -21.94 -21.77
CA ILE A 411 0.75 -22.95 -22.55
C ILE A 411 1.68 -22.29 -23.56
N TRP A 412 1.27 -21.19 -24.21
CA TRP A 412 2.11 -20.45 -25.16
C TRP A 412 3.26 -19.71 -24.47
N ILE A 413 3.02 -19.08 -23.33
CA ILE A 413 4.04 -18.39 -22.52
C ILE A 413 5.04 -19.42 -21.98
N GLU A 414 4.57 -20.56 -21.45
CA GLU A 414 5.45 -21.63 -21.00
C GLU A 414 6.22 -22.25 -22.17
N TYR A 415 5.60 -22.39 -23.34
CA TYR A 415 6.26 -22.82 -24.57
C TYR A 415 7.36 -21.83 -24.99
N GLN A 416 7.09 -20.51 -25.03
CA GLN A 416 8.11 -19.50 -25.33
C GLN A 416 9.25 -19.51 -24.32
N LYS A 417 8.95 -19.75 -23.05
CA LYS A 417 9.94 -19.86 -21.96
C LYS A 417 10.81 -21.10 -22.12
N GLN A 418 10.23 -22.25 -22.49
CA GLN A 418 10.99 -23.46 -22.80
C GLN A 418 11.84 -23.30 -24.06
N LEU A 419 11.33 -22.62 -25.09
CA LEU A 419 12.04 -22.36 -26.33
C LEU A 419 13.20 -21.38 -26.15
N SER A 420 13.02 -20.35 -25.30
CA SER A 420 14.09 -19.44 -24.87
C SER A 420 15.15 -20.17 -24.04
N LYS A 421 14.75 -21.02 -23.08
CA LYS A 421 15.69 -21.86 -22.31
C LYS A 421 16.47 -22.82 -23.21
N SER A 422 15.80 -23.42 -24.19
CA SER A 422 16.46 -24.30 -25.18
C SER A 422 17.46 -23.51 -26.02
N HIS A 423 17.10 -22.32 -26.50
CA HIS A 423 18.02 -21.41 -27.20
C HIS A 423 19.23 -21.01 -26.34
N ASN A 424 19.02 -20.62 -25.08
CA ASN A 424 20.12 -20.23 -24.20
C ASN A 424 21.03 -21.42 -23.87
N LYS A 425 20.46 -22.62 -23.74
CA LYS A 425 21.23 -23.86 -23.56
C LYS A 425 22.00 -24.23 -24.83
N LEU A 426 21.44 -23.99 -26.01
CA LEU A 426 22.11 -24.18 -27.30
C LEU A 426 23.29 -23.21 -27.46
N VAL A 427 23.08 -21.92 -27.15
CA VAL A 427 24.14 -20.91 -27.25
C VAL A 427 25.27 -21.20 -26.28
N SER A 428 24.97 -21.57 -25.03
CA SER A 428 26.00 -21.97 -24.06
C SER A 428 26.74 -23.24 -24.50
N THR A 429 26.04 -24.30 -24.91
CA THR A 429 26.69 -25.53 -25.40
C THR A 429 27.51 -25.28 -26.67
N TRP A 430 27.06 -24.37 -27.55
CA TRP A 430 27.81 -23.96 -28.73
C TRP A 430 29.08 -23.20 -28.35
N ILE A 431 28.99 -22.22 -27.44
CA ILE A 431 30.15 -21.49 -26.91
C ILE A 431 31.14 -22.45 -26.23
N ASP A 432 30.65 -23.40 -25.44
CA ASP A 432 31.46 -24.37 -24.69
C ASP A 432 32.13 -25.41 -25.60
N SER A 433 31.61 -25.63 -26.81
CA SER A 433 32.19 -26.54 -27.80
C SER A 433 33.17 -25.87 -28.77
N LEU A 434 33.40 -24.56 -28.65
CA LEU A 434 34.43 -23.85 -29.42
C LEU A 434 35.82 -24.19 -28.86
N PRO A 435 36.75 -24.71 -29.69
CA PRO A 435 38.07 -25.12 -29.23
C PRO A 435 38.88 -23.90 -28.76
N THR A 436 39.11 -23.80 -27.45
CA THR A 436 39.97 -22.77 -26.84
C THR A 436 41.40 -23.30 -26.77
N GLY A 437 42.23 -22.92 -27.75
CA GLY A 437 43.69 -23.08 -27.69
C GLY A 437 44.31 -23.96 -28.78
N MET A 438 45.24 -23.39 -29.56
CA MET A 438 46.00 -24.04 -30.63
C MET A 438 46.99 -25.09 -30.11
N ILE A 439 46.93 -26.33 -30.63
CA ILE A 439 48.10 -27.21 -30.92
C ILE A 439 47.77 -28.11 -32.13
N GLN A 440 48.75 -28.28 -33.03
CA GLN A 440 48.71 -29.04 -34.30
C GLN A 440 48.30 -30.52 -34.15
N ILE A 441 47.12 -30.90 -34.64
CA ILE A 441 46.77 -32.26 -35.11
C ILE A 441 45.78 -32.09 -36.28
N ASP A 442 45.83 -32.99 -37.27
CA ASP A 442 45.10 -32.99 -38.55
C ASP A 442 43.64 -32.47 -38.46
N PHE A 443 43.48 -31.18 -38.73
CA PHE A 443 42.26 -30.41 -38.47
C PHE A 443 41.11 -30.80 -39.40
N SER A 444 41.38 -31.39 -40.56
CA SER A 444 40.37 -31.53 -41.62
C SER A 444 39.27 -32.53 -41.25
N GLU A 445 39.64 -33.69 -40.72
CA GLU A 445 38.67 -34.78 -40.49
C GLU A 445 37.83 -34.55 -39.23
N ILE A 446 38.43 -34.03 -38.16
CA ILE A 446 37.74 -33.69 -36.91
C ILE A 446 36.83 -32.47 -37.12
N PHE A 447 37.27 -31.47 -37.88
CA PHE A 447 36.45 -30.31 -38.21
C PHE A 447 35.27 -30.68 -39.12
N GLN A 448 35.46 -31.55 -40.12
CA GLN A 448 34.35 -32.04 -40.94
C GLN A 448 33.36 -32.91 -40.16
N LYS A 449 33.84 -33.79 -39.26
CA LYS A 449 32.94 -34.57 -38.39
C LYS A 449 32.14 -33.66 -37.45
N ASN A 450 32.77 -32.63 -36.87
CA ASN A 450 32.06 -31.65 -36.05
C ASN A 450 31.05 -30.83 -36.86
N LEU A 451 31.40 -30.38 -38.07
CA LEU A 451 30.47 -29.66 -38.93
C LEU A 451 29.29 -30.52 -39.37
N ASN A 452 29.52 -31.80 -39.66
CA ASN A 452 28.45 -32.74 -40.03
C ASN A 452 27.53 -33.02 -38.83
N PHE A 453 28.09 -33.22 -37.63
CA PHE A 453 27.31 -33.36 -36.41
C PHE A 453 26.49 -32.10 -36.11
N GLN A 454 27.10 -30.91 -36.21
CA GLN A 454 26.41 -29.62 -36.05
C GLN A 454 25.28 -29.45 -37.08
N ARG A 455 25.51 -29.82 -38.34
CA ARG A 455 24.50 -29.77 -39.40
C ARG A 455 23.33 -30.72 -39.12
N GLU A 456 23.61 -31.94 -38.65
CA GLU A 456 22.59 -32.94 -38.33
C GLU A 456 21.75 -32.53 -37.12
N LEU A 457 22.37 -31.91 -36.12
CA LEU A 457 21.71 -31.35 -34.94
C LEU A 457 20.77 -30.20 -35.32
N VAL A 458 21.23 -29.28 -36.17
CA VAL A 458 20.42 -28.16 -36.70
C VAL A 458 19.25 -28.69 -37.54
N ASN A 459 19.47 -29.68 -38.42
CA ASN A 459 18.40 -30.25 -39.25
C ASN A 459 17.35 -31.00 -38.44
N THR A 460 17.76 -31.69 -37.38
CA THR A 460 16.84 -32.40 -36.47
C THR A 460 15.97 -31.42 -35.70
N ILE A 461 16.54 -30.28 -35.29
CA ILE A 461 15.81 -29.21 -34.62
C ILE A 461 14.84 -28.52 -35.57
N PHE A 462 15.22 -28.23 -36.82
CA PHE A 462 14.29 -27.65 -37.78
C PHE A 462 13.11 -28.58 -38.09
N LYS A 463 13.33 -29.89 -38.15
CA LYS A 463 12.23 -30.87 -38.27
C LYS A 463 11.33 -30.88 -37.04
N ALA A 464 11.89 -30.80 -35.84
CA ALA A 464 11.08 -30.69 -34.61
C ALA A 464 10.25 -29.40 -34.59
N GLN A 465 10.82 -28.29 -35.06
CA GLN A 465 10.14 -27.01 -35.18
C GLN A 465 9.03 -27.02 -36.26
N GLU A 466 9.26 -27.70 -37.38
CA GLU A 466 8.26 -27.89 -38.44
C GLU A 466 7.06 -28.70 -37.94
N VAL A 467 7.32 -29.83 -37.25
CA VAL A 467 6.27 -30.66 -36.65
C VAL A 467 5.50 -29.88 -35.58
N ALA A 468 6.18 -29.13 -34.72
CA ALA A 468 5.54 -28.31 -33.69
C ALA A 468 4.68 -27.18 -34.30
N SER A 469 5.16 -26.53 -35.36
CA SER A 469 4.41 -25.50 -36.09
C SER A 469 3.15 -26.06 -36.74
N LYS A 470 3.26 -27.26 -37.34
CA LYS A 470 2.12 -27.97 -37.92
C LYS A 470 1.07 -28.33 -36.88
N LEU A 471 1.50 -28.84 -35.71
CA LEU A 471 0.63 -29.15 -34.58
C LEU A 471 -0.07 -27.90 -34.02
N GLY A 472 0.64 -26.77 -33.95
CA GLY A 472 0.07 -25.49 -33.57
C GLY A 472 -1.00 -25.00 -34.56
N THR A 473 -0.75 -25.17 -35.87
CA THR A 473 -1.69 -24.80 -36.93
C THR A 473 -2.94 -25.69 -36.92
N GLU A 474 -2.78 -27.00 -36.73
CA GLU A 474 -3.90 -27.95 -36.60
C GLU A 474 -4.75 -27.65 -35.35
N SER A 475 -4.11 -27.27 -34.25
CA SER A 475 -4.80 -26.86 -33.01
C SER A 475 -5.58 -25.56 -33.21
N GLN A 476 -5.04 -24.60 -33.97
CA GLN A 476 -5.76 -23.38 -34.33
C GLN A 476 -6.96 -23.66 -35.26
N ASN A 477 -6.82 -24.56 -36.22
CA ASN A 477 -7.94 -24.96 -37.09
C ASN A 477 -9.06 -25.62 -36.27
N GLN A 478 -8.74 -26.56 -35.37
CA GLN A 478 -9.72 -27.17 -34.48
C GLN A 478 -10.39 -26.15 -33.56
N PHE A 479 -9.64 -25.13 -33.09
CA PHE A 479 -10.19 -24.03 -32.31
C PHE A 479 -11.25 -23.25 -33.10
N TRP A 480 -10.95 -22.85 -34.33
CA TRP A 480 -11.88 -22.09 -35.16
C TRP A 480 -13.10 -22.92 -35.58
N ASP A 481 -12.92 -24.19 -35.91
CA ASP A 481 -14.02 -25.09 -36.26
C ASP A 481 -14.99 -25.26 -35.08
N ASN A 482 -14.48 -25.42 -33.86
CA ASN A 482 -15.31 -25.51 -32.66
C ASN A 482 -16.04 -24.18 -32.37
N TYR A 483 -15.37 -23.04 -32.54
CA TYR A 483 -15.97 -21.72 -32.40
C TYR A 483 -17.14 -21.53 -33.37
N PHE A 484 -16.95 -21.83 -34.66
CA PHE A 484 -18.01 -21.67 -35.66
C PHE A 484 -19.18 -22.65 -35.44
N GLN A 485 -18.92 -23.88 -35.01
CA GLN A 485 -19.97 -24.83 -34.65
C GLN A 485 -20.80 -24.36 -33.43
N LEU A 486 -20.15 -23.77 -32.43
CA LEU A 486 -20.83 -23.22 -31.26
C LEU A 486 -21.72 -22.02 -31.65
N MET A 487 -21.20 -21.13 -32.50
CA MET A 487 -21.97 -19.98 -32.99
C MET A 487 -23.17 -20.40 -33.86
N GLN A 488 -23.04 -21.46 -34.66
CA GLN A 488 -24.18 -22.02 -35.42
C GLN A 488 -25.28 -22.61 -34.52
N ARG A 489 -24.92 -23.14 -33.35
CA ARG A 489 -25.89 -23.65 -32.35
C ARG A 489 -26.60 -22.54 -31.60
N LEU A 490 -26.00 -21.35 -31.49
CA LEU A 490 -26.59 -20.18 -30.84
C LEU A 490 -27.56 -19.39 -31.73
N VAL A 491 -27.57 -19.68 -33.04
CA VAL A 491 -28.43 -19.01 -34.04
C VAL A 491 -29.67 -19.85 -34.44
N LYS A 492 -29.79 -21.09 -33.93
CA LYS A 492 -31.04 -21.88 -33.96
C LYS A 492 -31.75 -21.77 -32.62
#